data_AF-A0A0F9MIP0-F1
#
_entry.id   AF-A0A0F9MIP0-F1
#
_cell.length_a   1.000
_cell.length_b   1.000
_cell.length_c   1.000
_cell.angle_alpha   90.00
_cell.angle_beta   90.00
_cell.angle_gamma   90.00
#
_symmetry.space_group_name_H-M   'P 1'
#
loop_
_entity.id
_entity.type
_entity.pdbx_description
1 polymer ?
#
loop_
_entity_poly.entity_id
_entity_poly.type
_entity_poly.pdbx_seq_one_letter_code
_entity_poly.pdbx_strand_id
1 'polypeptide(L)' 'MPEAFIRCQRKGGRIRTVTPKEGVTIPVCYPKGGGSPVHGEVHHSNKKEGTK' A
#
# COMPACT_ATOMS: atom_id res chain seq x y z
N MET A 1 -0.14 7.72 6.85
CA MET A 1 0.03 6.25 6.78
C MET A 1 -0.44 5.56 8.06
N PRO A 2 -1.20 4.45 7.96
CA PRO A 2 -1.63 3.63 9.10
C PRO A 2 -0.47 3.13 9.95
N GLU A 3 -0.57 3.25 11.27
CA GLU A 3 0.47 2.80 12.21
C GLU A 3 0.77 1.31 12.07
N ALA A 4 -0.25 0.49 11.82
CA ALA A 4 -0.11 -0.94 11.60
C ALA A 4 0.78 -1.26 10.37
N PHE A 5 0.64 -0.47 9.30
CA PHE A 5 1.43 -0.64 8.07
C PHE A 5 2.89 -0.27 8.32
N ILE A 6 3.12 0.88 8.97
CA ILE A 6 4.46 1.34 9.35
C ILE A 6 5.13 0.30 10.24
N ARG A 7 4.42 -0.26 11.22
CA ARG A 7 4.94 -1.31 12.11
C ARG A 7 5.30 -2.57 11.34
N CYS A 8 4.49 -3.01 10.39
CA CYS A 8 4.78 -4.15 9.53
C CYS A 8 6.05 -3.92 8.69
N GLN A 9 6.18 -2.72 8.09
CA GLN A 9 7.37 -2.33 7.33
C GLN A 9 8.62 -2.32 8.23
N ARG A 10 8.55 -1.69 9.42
CA ARG A 10 9.69 -1.62 10.35
C ARG A 10 10.15 -2.98 10.87
N LYS A 11 9.24 -3.95 10.94
CA LYS A 11 9.56 -5.35 11.27
C LYS A 11 10.17 -6.14 10.11
N GLY A 12 10.38 -5.51 8.95
CA GLY A 12 10.91 -6.16 7.76
C GLY A 12 9.87 -7.00 7.00
N GLY A 13 8.58 -6.66 7.12
CA GLY A 13 7.53 -7.24 6.30
C GLY A 13 7.71 -6.90 4.82
N ARG A 14 7.23 -7.78 3.94
CA ARG A 14 7.33 -7.60 2.49
C ARG A 14 6.23 -6.67 2.00
N ILE A 15 6.59 -5.58 1.35
CA ILE A 15 5.61 -4.65 0.76
C ILE A 15 5.32 -5.09 -0.68
N ARG A 16 4.03 -5.13 -1.05
CA ARG A 16 3.57 -5.27 -2.43
C ARG A 16 2.51 -4.21 -2.72
N THR A 17 2.58 -3.61 -3.87
CA THR A 17 1.53 -2.69 -4.33
C THR A 17 0.50 -3.47 -5.13
N VAL A 18 -0.77 -3.36 -4.73
CA VAL A 18 -1.91 -3.96 -5.42
C VAL A 18 -2.66 -2.84 -6.14
N THR A 19 -3.01 -3.07 -7.40
CA THR A 19 -3.78 -2.13 -8.22
C THR A 19 -5.15 -2.72 -8.50
N PRO A 20 -6.14 -2.57 -7.58
CA PRO A 20 -7.45 -3.20 -7.76
C PRO A 20 -8.26 -2.64 -8.93
N LYS A 21 -7.99 -1.39 -9.33
CA LYS A 21 -8.59 -0.72 -10.49
C LYS A 21 -7.59 0.26 -11.10
N GLU A 22 -7.77 0.61 -12.38
CA GLU A 22 -6.90 1.57 -13.05
C GLU A 22 -6.88 2.90 -12.28
N GLY A 23 -5.67 3.43 -12.03
CA GLY A 23 -5.50 4.67 -11.28
C GLY A 23 -5.64 4.53 -9.76
N VAL A 24 -5.78 3.33 -9.20
CA VAL A 24 -5.77 3.15 -7.73
C VAL A 24 -4.73 2.12 -7.32
N THR A 25 -3.81 2.54 -6.46
CA THR A 25 -2.75 1.69 -5.91
C THR A 25 -2.90 1.60 -4.39
N ILE A 26 -2.75 0.39 -3.86
CA ILE A 26 -2.82 0.10 -2.43
C ILE A 26 -1.55 -0.65 -2.05
N PRO A 27 -0.63 -0.04 -1.30
CA PRO A 27 0.50 -0.76 -0.74
C PRO A 27 0.00 -1.69 0.36
N VAL A 28 0.39 -2.96 0.30
CA VAL A 28 0.05 -4.01 1.26
C VAL A 28 1.34 -4.58 1.84
N CYS A 29 1.45 -4.58 3.17
CA CYS A 29 2.57 -5.15 3.89
C CYS A 29 2.22 -6.55 4.40
N TYR A 30 3.05 -7.52 4.05
CA TYR A 30 2.96 -8.91 4.49
C TYR A 30 3.94 -9.13 5.65
N PRO A 31 3.46 -9.39 6.87
CA PRO A 31 4.32 -9.59 8.03
C PRO A 31 5.32 -10.73 7.84
N LYS A 32 6.56 -10.52 8.29
CA LYS A 32 7.58 -11.55 8.32
C LYS A 32 7.23 -12.56 9.42
N GLY A 33 7.12 -13.84 9.07
CA GLY A 33 6.69 -14.91 9.98
C GLY A 33 5.25 -15.39 9.77
N GLY A 34 4.54 -14.87 8.76
CA GLY A 34 3.14 -15.21 8.50
C GLY A 34 2.17 -14.36 9.33
N GLY A 35 0.91 -14.35 8.93
CA GLY A 35 -0.15 -13.55 9.55
C GLY A 35 -0.93 -12.70 8.55
N SER A 36 -1.90 -11.94 9.07
CA SER A 36 -2.80 -11.15 8.25
C SER A 36 -2.06 -10.00 7.55
N PRO A 37 -2.23 -9.82 6.23
CA PRO A 37 -1.66 -8.69 5.51
C PRO A 37 -2.26 -7.37 5.98
N VAL A 38 -1.41 -6.34 6.06
CA VAL A 38 -1.79 -5.01 6.52
C VAL A 38 -1.80 -4.04 5.33
N HIS A 39 -2.93 -3.39 5.10
CA HIS A 39 -3.08 -2.41 4.03
C HIS A 39 -2.57 -1.04 4.48
N GLY A 40 -1.85 -0.37 3.60
CA GLY A 40 -1.44 1.03 3.75
C GLY A 40 -2.50 1.98 3.21
N GLU A 41 -2.11 3.23 2.96
CA GLU A 41 -3.04 4.24 2.42
C GLU A 41 -3.36 3.94 0.96
N VAL A 42 -4.63 4.07 0.60
CA VAL A 42 -5.06 3.95 -0.79
C VAL A 42 -4.64 5.22 -1.54
N HIS A 43 -3.82 5.06 -2.57
CA HIS A 43 -3.41 6.13 -3.46
C HIS A 43 -4.29 6.11 -4.71
N HIS A 44 -4.94 7.24 -4.98
CA HIS A 44 -5.61 7.46 -6.25
C HIS A 44 -4.66 8.26 -7.14
N SER A 45 -4.09 7.60 -8.15
CA SER A 45 -3.49 8.30 -9.28
C SER A 45 -4.62 8.88 -10.12
N ASN A 46 -5.01 10.11 -9.79
CA ASN A 46 -5.76 10.92 -10.72
C ASN A 46 -4.84 11.13 -11.93
N LYS A 47 -5.09 10.39 -13.03
CA LYS A 47 -4.70 10.83 -14.38
C LYS A 47 -5.51 12.09 -14.73
N LYS A 48 -5.26 13.17 -13.99
CA LYS A 48 -5.69 14.55 -14.27
C LYS A 48 -4.70 15.50 -13.61
N GLU A 49 -3.49 15.53 -14.14
CA GLU A 49 -2.83 16.80 -14.39
C GLU A 49 -2.58 16.92 -15.89
N GLY A 50 -3.68 16.87 -16.65
CA GLY A 50 -3.71 17.60 -17.92
C GLY A 50 -3.77 19.07 -17.56
N THR A 51 -2.61 19.69 -17.34
CA THR A 51 -2.48 21.14 -17.44
C THR A 51 -2.10 21.44 -18.88
N LYS A 52 -2.97 22.27 -19.44
CA LYS A 52 -3.12 22.72 -20.82
C LYS A 52 -1.88 23.42 -21.38
#